data_AF-A0A2V7HGG9-F1
#
_entry.id   AF-A0A2V7HGG9-F1
#
_cell.length_a   1.000
_cell.length_b   1.000
_cell.length_c   1.000
_cell.angle_alpha   90.00
_cell.angle_beta   90.00
_cell.angle_gamma   90.00
#
_symmetry.space_group_name_H-M   'P 1'
#
loop_
_entity.id
_entity.type
_entity.pdbx_description
1 polymer ?
#
loop_
_entity_poly.entity_id
_entity_poly.type
_entity_poly.pdbx_seq_one_letter_code
_entity_poly.pdbx_strand_id
1 'polypeptide(L)' 'DFWTYTCVNWLRTLPYVRALADKYRDQGLVVIGAHTPEFPFEKDIDNVRWAAKEMDVRYPIAVDSDY' A
#
# COMPACT_ATOMS: atom_id res chain seq x y z
N ASP A 1 -5.41 2.40 4.77
CA ASP A 1 -5.66 1.62 3.54
C ASP A 1 -5.18 0.20 3.80
N PHE A 2 -6.06 -0.79 3.79
CA PHE A 2 -5.69 -2.20 4.00
C PHE A 2 -5.52 -2.86 2.65
N TRP A 3 -4.37 -3.48 2.42
CA TRP A 3 -4.02 -3.88 1.07
C TRP A 3 -3.07 -5.06 0.98
N THR A 4 -3.06 -5.65 -0.20
CA THR A 4 -2.02 -6.57 -0.65
C THR A 4 -1.76 -6.34 -2.14
N TYR A 5 -0.51 -6.48 -2.58
CA TYR A 5 -0.09 -6.07 -3.92
C TYR A 5 -0.59 -6.98 -5.06
N THR A 6 -1.06 -8.19 -4.76
CA THR A 6 -1.65 -9.08 -5.79
C THR A 6 -3.17 -8.93 -5.93
N CYS A 7 -3.84 -8.24 -5.00
CA CYS A 7 -5.30 -8.11 -5.02
C CYS A 7 -5.75 -7.14 -6.12
N VAL A 8 -6.45 -7.67 -7.13
CA VAL A 8 -6.98 -6.86 -8.25
C VAL A 8 -7.94 -5.76 -7.79
N ASN A 9 -8.65 -5.96 -6.67
CA ASN A 9 -9.56 -4.95 -6.15
C ASN A 9 -8.80 -3.77 -5.56
N TRP A 10 -7.73 -4.04 -4.80
CA TRP A 10 -6.88 -2.97 -4.28
C TRP A 10 -6.13 -2.23 -5.41
N LEU A 11 -5.64 -2.94 -6.43
CA LEU A 11 -4.99 -2.32 -7.58
C LEU A 11 -5.90 -1.30 -8.29
N ARG A 12 -7.22 -1.55 -8.32
CA ARG A 12 -8.21 -0.62 -8.89
C ARG A 12 -8.42 0.62 -8.02
N THR A 13 -8.25 0.52 -6.69
CA THR A 13 -8.42 1.65 -5.77
C THR A 13 -7.15 2.47 -5.60
N LEU A 14 -5.97 1.87 -5.81
CA LEU A 14 -4.66 2.50 -5.61
C LEU A 14 -4.52 3.89 -6.28
N PRO A 15 -4.92 4.12 -7.56
CA PRO A 15 -4.77 5.44 -8.18
C PRO A 15 -5.51 6.55 -7.43
N TYR A 16 -6.68 6.23 -6.87
CA TYR A 16 -7.48 7.18 -6.10
C TYR A 16 -6.84 7.50 -4.75
N VAL A 17 -6.34 6.47 -4.05
CA VAL A 17 -5.65 6.64 -2.75
C VAL A 17 -4.38 7.46 -2.93
N ARG A 18 -3.58 7.21 -3.99
CA ARG A 18 -2.41 8.02 -4.35
C ARG A 18 -2.78 9.48 -4.61
N ALA A 19 -3.80 9.72 -5.44
CA ALA A 19 -4.26 11.06 -5.75
C ALA A 19 -4.73 11.83 -4.50
N LEU A 20 -5.43 11.16 -3.58
CA LEU A 20 -5.84 11.77 -2.30
C LEU A 20 -4.63 12.08 -1.41
N ALA A 21 -3.71 11.12 -1.25
CA ALA A 21 -2.50 11.31 -0.47
C ALA A 21 -1.69 12.51 -0.99
N ASP A 22 -1.50 12.60 -2.31
CA ASP A 22 -0.75 13.68 -2.93
C ASP A 22 -1.45 15.03 -2.82
N LYS A 23 -2.76 15.07 -3.09
CA LYS A 23 -3.53 16.32 -3.11
C LYS A 23 -3.61 16.98 -1.73
N TYR A 24 -3.69 16.18 -0.68
CA TYR A 24 -4.00 16.67 0.67
C TYR A 24 -2.84 16.53 1.66
N ARG A 25 -1.64 16.09 1.22
CA ARG A 25 -0.46 15.96 2.11
C ARG A 25 -0.13 17.26 2.85
N ASP A 26 -0.19 18.39 2.16
CA ASP A 26 0.13 19.70 2.74
C ASP A 26 -1.07 20.33 3.50
N GLN A 27 -2.21 19.65 3.46
CA GLN A 27 -3.45 20.05 4.14
C GLN A 27 -3.72 19.19 5.38
N GLY A 28 -2.75 18.38 5.80
CA GLY A 28 -2.81 17.56 7.02
C GLY A 28 -3.37 16.15 6.84
N LEU A 29 -3.68 15.71 5.60
CA LEU A 29 -4.04 14.32 5.37
C LEU A 29 -2.79 13.43 5.43
N VAL A 30 -2.86 12.39 6.27
CA VAL A 30 -1.86 11.33 6.32
C VAL A 30 -2.53 10.02 5.91
N VAL A 31 -1.97 9.36 4.89
CA VAL A 31 -2.37 8.02 4.48
C VAL A 31 -1.34 7.02 5.01
N ILE A 32 -1.80 5.92 5.59
CA ILE A 32 -0.97 4.78 5.97
C ILE A 32 -1.53 3.54 5.28
N GLY A 33 -0.67 2.82 4.56
CA GLY A 33 -0.99 1.53 3.97
C GLY A 33 -0.65 0.41 4.94
N ALA A 34 -1.64 -0.27 5.50
CA ALA A 34 -1.46 -1.52 6.23
C ALA A 34 -1.43 -2.67 5.21
N HIS A 35 -0.23 -3.17 4.91
CA HIS A 35 -0.04 -4.30 4.03
C HIS A 35 -0.33 -5.59 4.79
N THR A 36 -1.47 -6.21 4.50
CA THR A 36 -1.95 -7.44 5.14
C THR A 36 -1.98 -8.56 4.10
N PRO A 37 -1.03 -9.51 4.15
CA PRO A 37 -0.81 -10.49 3.10
C PRO A 37 -1.96 -11.51 2.98
N GLU A 38 -2.38 -11.78 1.75
CA GLU A 38 -3.32 -12.85 1.37
C GLU A 38 -2.58 -14.18 1.14
N PHE A 39 -1.33 -14.12 0.65
CA PHE A 39 -0.51 -15.29 0.36
C PHE A 39 0.82 -15.31 1.14
N PRO A 40 1.43 -16.49 1.37
CA PRO A 40 2.68 -16.61 2.12
C PRO A 40 3.84 -15.79 1.54
N PHE A 41 3.93 -15.66 0.22
CA PHE A 41 5.01 -14.91 -0.44
C PHE A 41 4.89 -13.39 -0.26
N GLU A 42 3.71 -12.90 0.11
CA GLU A 42 3.45 -11.48 0.39
C GLU A 42 3.91 -11.09 1.80
N LYS A 43 4.28 -12.06 2.64
CA LYS A 43 4.94 -11.81 3.93
C LYS A 43 6.41 -11.38 3.77
N ASP A 44 7.01 -11.64 2.60
CA ASP A 44 8.39 -11.26 2.33
C ASP A 44 8.50 -9.74 2.14
N ILE A 45 9.22 -9.08 3.06
CA ILE A 45 9.41 -7.64 3.08
C ILE A 45 10.05 -7.10 1.80
N ASP A 46 10.89 -7.88 1.12
CA ASP A 46 11.56 -7.44 -0.10
C ASP A 46 10.61 -7.47 -1.29
N ASN A 47 9.66 -8.42 -1.32
CA ASN A 47 8.56 -8.40 -2.28
C ASN A 47 7.64 -7.20 -2.06
N VAL A 48 7.29 -6.90 -0.81
CA VAL A 48 6.45 -5.74 -0.45
C VAL A 48 7.14 -4.43 -0.88
N ARG A 49 8.45 -4.28 -0.60
CA ARG A 49 9.24 -3.11 -1.02
C ARG A 49 9.30 -2.97 -2.53
N TRP A 50 9.55 -4.07 -3.23
CA TRP A 50 9.59 -4.09 -4.69
C TRP A 50 8.24 -3.64 -5.26
N ALA A 51 7.13 -4.25 -4.81
CA ALA A 51 5.80 -3.92 -5.30
C ALA A 51 5.41 -2.47 -4.99
N ALA A 52 5.66 -2.00 -3.76
CA ALA A 52 5.40 -0.61 -3.38
C ALA A 52 6.15 0.39 -4.26
N LYS A 53 7.40 0.09 -4.62
CA LYS A 53 8.20 0.91 -5.53
C LYS A 53 7.65 0.89 -6.95
N GLU A 54 7.40 -0.28 -7.51
CA GLU A 54 6.88 -0.44 -8.88
C GLU A 54 5.51 0.24 -9.08
N MET A 55 4.69 0.24 -8.02
CA MET A 55 3.34 0.82 -8.05
C MET A 55 3.29 2.30 -7.61
N ASP A 56 4.46 2.89 -7.33
CA ASP A 56 4.63 4.28 -6.84
C ASP A 56 3.77 4.59 -5.60
N VAL A 57 3.81 3.68 -4.63
CA VAL A 57 3.24 3.88 -3.29
C VAL A 57 4.23 4.70 -2.46
N ARG A 58 3.94 5.99 -2.30
CA ARG A 58 4.84 6.95 -1.62
C ARG A 58 4.47 7.24 -0.18
N TYR A 59 3.25 6.88 0.23
CA TYR A 59 2.81 7.02 1.61
C TYR A 59 3.40 5.90 2.50
N PRO A 60 3.56 6.12 3.82
CA PRO A 60 4.09 5.11 4.73
C PRO A 60 3.32 3.79 4.68
N ILE A 61 4.04 2.68 4.76
CA ILE A 61 3.50 1.32 4.77
C ILE A 61 3.84 0.65 6.09
N ALA A 62 2.83 0.12 6.78
CA ALA A 62 3.00 -0.82 7.88
C ALA A 62 2.82 -2.24 7.33
N VAL A 63 3.76 -3.14 7.62
CA VAL A 63 3.67 -4.53 7.18
C VAL A 63 3.09 -5.37 8.32
N ASP A 64 1.88 -5.88 8.09
CA ASP A 64 1.05 -6.58 9.05
C ASP A 64 0.99 -8.08 8.71
N SER A 65 2.15 -8.75 8.76
CA SER A 65 2.30 -10.14 8.30
C SER A 65 1.77 -11.21 9.26
N ASP A 66 1.40 -10.82 10.48
CA ASP A 66 0.94 -11.72 11.55
C ASP A 66 -0.54 -11.52 11.93
N TYR A 67 -1.29 -10.82 11.07
CA TYR A 67 -2.75 -10.67 11.17
C TYR A 67 -3.48 -12.02 11.13
#